data_AF-A0A7S0CCA3-F1
#
_entry.id   AF-A0A7S0CCA3-F1
#
_cell.length_a   1.000
_cell.length_b   1.000
_cell.length_c   1.000
_cell.angle_alpha   90.00
_cell.angle_beta   90.00
_cell.angle_gamma   90.00
#
_symmetry.space_group_name_H-M   'P 1'
#
loop_
_entity.id
_entity.type
_entity.pdbx_description
1 polymer ?
#
loop_
_entity_poly.entity_id
_entity_poly.type
_entity_poly.pdbx_seq_one_letter_code
_entity_poly.pdbx_strand_id
1 'polypeptide(L)'
;GTLTQFAMVIGILVSDLVAFPFAQKWRIMFAITPVTAALQLGAFSFLLESPRWLLGRDPKSKRARYIIKRLRGCRHDDEVQTEVRLFLSAAKAQDSNDKTSGSSGLREMFQDKSLRFLLISSLILQMAQQLCGINAVFFYSTSFFDGVIDNPLVGTTIVGAVNVVATYIALLLMDSCGRRTLILWSSGGMLLSCVAITLSLMGYF
;
A
#
# COMPACT_ATOMS: atom_id res chain seq x y z
N GLY A 1 3.05 -0.07 -5.95
CA GLY A 1 2.52 0.54 -4.71
C GLY A 1 1.01 0.43 -4.64
N THR A 2 0.29 0.80 -5.69
CA THR A 2 -1.18 0.74 -5.74
C THR A 2 -1.75 -0.67 -5.54
N LEU A 3 -1.18 -1.68 -6.20
CA LEU A 3 -1.63 -3.07 -6.07
C LEU A 3 -1.46 -3.64 -4.65
N THR A 4 -0.41 -3.26 -3.92
CA THR A 4 -0.18 -3.73 -2.55
C THR A 4 -1.17 -3.08 -1.58
N GLN A 5 -1.51 -1.80 -1.78
CA GLN A 5 -2.57 -1.14 -1.00
C GLN A 5 -3.93 -1.81 -1.24
N PHE A 6 -4.25 -2.11 -2.49
CA PHE A 6 -5.48 -2.83 -2.84
C PHE A 6 -5.56 -4.21 -2.17
N ALA A 7 -4.47 -4.98 -2.25
CA ALA A 7 -4.38 -6.30 -1.61
C ALA A 7 -4.54 -6.22 -0.08
N MET A 8 -3.97 -5.19 0.57
CA MET A 8 -4.17 -4.97 2.01
C MET A 8 -5.64 -4.72 2.35
N VAL A 9 -6.33 -3.87 1.58
CA VAL A 9 -7.74 -3.54 1.85
C VAL A 9 -8.67 -4.75 1.59
N ILE A 10 -8.39 -5.56 0.57
CA ILE A 10 -9.06 -6.84 0.38
C ILE A 10 -8.79 -7.77 1.57
N GLY A 11 -7.55 -7.84 2.05
CA GLY A 11 -7.19 -8.66 3.21
C GLY A 11 -7.97 -8.28 4.47
N ILE A 12 -8.17 -6.98 4.71
CA ILE A 12 -9.01 -6.46 5.81
C ILE A 12 -10.44 -6.95 5.65
N LEU A 13 -11.05 -6.78 4.47
CA LEU A 13 -12.43 -7.25 4.22
C LEU A 13 -12.58 -8.76 4.42
N VAL A 14 -11.64 -9.56 3.90
CA VAL A 14 -11.65 -11.02 4.09
C VAL A 14 -11.54 -11.37 5.57
N SER A 15 -10.70 -10.65 6.32
CA SER A 15 -10.60 -10.81 7.77
C SER A 15 -11.93 -10.54 8.48
N ASP A 16 -12.62 -9.45 8.12
CA ASP A 16 -13.92 -9.10 8.69
C ASP A 16 -15.01 -10.14 8.34
N LEU A 17 -15.03 -10.63 7.10
CA LEU A 17 -15.98 -11.67 6.66
C LEU A 17 -15.75 -13.00 7.37
N VAL A 18 -14.49 -13.39 7.58
CA VAL A 18 -14.13 -14.58 8.35
C VAL A 18 -14.47 -14.40 9.84
N ALA A 19 -14.45 -13.17 10.34
CA ALA A 19 -14.79 -12.90 11.72
C ALA A 19 -16.26 -13.19 12.06
N PHE A 20 -17.18 -13.05 11.08
CA PHE A 20 -18.61 -13.26 11.26
C PHE A 20 -18.99 -14.68 11.74
N PRO A 21 -18.58 -15.78 11.08
CA PRO A 21 -18.88 -17.15 11.55
C PRO A 21 -18.01 -17.63 12.72
N PHE A 22 -16.85 -17.01 12.95
CA PHE A 22 -15.87 -17.47 13.95
C PHE A 22 -15.73 -16.52 15.16
N ALA A 23 -16.67 -15.60 15.37
CA ALA A 23 -16.64 -14.63 16.47
C ALA A 23 -16.39 -15.25 17.85
N GLN A 24 -16.91 -16.45 18.09
CA GLN A 24 -16.73 -17.19 19.36
C GLN A 24 -15.44 -18.03 19.41
N LYS A 25 -14.76 -18.24 18.28
CA LYS A 25 -13.55 -19.06 18.14
C LYS A 25 -12.33 -18.20 17.79
N TRP A 26 -11.99 -17.27 18.67
CA TRP A 26 -10.86 -16.34 18.51
C TRP A 26 -9.53 -17.05 18.14
N ARG A 27 -9.28 -18.25 18.66
CA ARG A 27 -8.08 -19.04 18.33
C ARG A 27 -7.97 -19.38 16.85
N ILE A 28 -9.09 -19.62 16.17
CA ILE A 28 -9.13 -19.92 14.74
C ILE A 28 -8.82 -18.67 13.92
N MET A 29 -9.28 -17.49 14.38
CA MET A 29 -8.96 -16.21 13.72
C MET A 29 -7.45 -15.96 13.69
N PHE A 30 -6.74 -16.20 14.80
CA PHE A 30 -5.28 -16.09 14.83
C PHE A 30 -4.57 -17.21 14.06
N ALA A 31 -5.19 -18.41 13.94
CA ALA A 31 -4.60 -19.53 13.22
C ALA A 31 -4.58 -19.32 11.69
N ILE A 32 -5.39 -18.41 11.14
CA ILE A 32 -5.41 -18.12 9.70
C ILE A 32 -4.16 -17.34 9.27
N THR A 33 -3.63 -16.46 10.11
CA THR A 33 -2.41 -15.69 9.82
C THR A 33 -1.17 -16.54 9.51
N PRO A 34 -0.80 -17.56 10.32
CA PRO A 34 0.31 -18.43 9.96
C PRO A 34 0.03 -19.30 8.73
N VAL A 35 -1.23 -19.65 8.46
CA VAL A 35 -1.62 -20.39 7.25
C VAL A 35 -1.37 -19.55 5.99
N THR A 36 -1.81 -18.28 5.99
CA THR A 36 -1.54 -17.38 4.86
C THR A 36 -0.05 -17.07 4.71
N ALA A 37 0.70 -16.96 5.82
CA ALA A 37 2.15 -16.81 5.79
C ALA A 37 2.86 -18.05 5.21
N ALA A 38 2.47 -19.26 5.61
CA ALA A 38 3.03 -20.50 5.06
C ALA A 38 2.72 -20.64 3.56
N LEU A 39 1.51 -20.28 3.15
CA LEU A 39 1.13 -20.24 1.74
C LEU A 39 1.99 -19.24 0.95
N GLN A 40 2.25 -18.06 1.50
CA GLN A 40 3.14 -17.07 0.89
C GLN A 40 4.59 -17.57 0.79
N LEU A 41 5.09 -18.28 1.80
CA LEU A 41 6.42 -18.90 1.76
C LEU A 41 6.51 -19.99 0.68
N GLY A 42 5.48 -20.82 0.54
CA GLY A 42 5.41 -21.80 -0.56
C GLY A 42 5.34 -21.13 -1.93
N ALA A 43 4.59 -20.03 -2.05
CA ALA A 43 4.51 -19.25 -3.28
C ALA A 43 5.83 -18.55 -3.64
N PHE A 44 6.70 -18.27 -2.66
CA PHE A 44 8.01 -17.66 -2.88
C PHE A 44 8.88 -18.46 -3.85
N SER A 45 8.79 -19.79 -3.81
CA SER A 45 9.53 -20.67 -4.74
C SER A 45 9.11 -20.48 -6.22
N PHE A 46 7.90 -19.97 -6.48
CA PHE A 46 7.40 -19.71 -7.82
C PHE A 46 7.59 -18.25 -8.28
N LEU A 47 7.91 -17.34 -7.36
CA LEU A 47 8.09 -15.93 -7.66
C LEU A 47 9.39 -15.70 -8.44
N LEU A 48 9.27 -15.03 -9.58
CA LEU A 48 10.44 -14.62 -10.35
C LEU A 48 11.14 -13.45 -9.64
N GLU A 49 12.46 -13.53 -9.58
CA GLU A 49 13.30 -12.53 -8.95
C GLU A 49 13.21 -11.18 -9.69
N SER A 50 13.38 -10.06 -8.97
CA SER A 50 13.25 -8.73 -9.56
C SER A 50 14.28 -8.49 -10.68
N PRO A 51 13.87 -8.23 -11.94
CA PRO A 51 14.80 -7.99 -13.05
C PRO A 51 15.73 -6.81 -12.81
N ARG A 52 15.24 -5.77 -12.13
CA ARG A 52 16.03 -4.58 -11.78
C ARG A 52 17.17 -4.91 -10.84
N TRP A 53 16.91 -5.75 -9.84
CA TRP A 53 17.93 -6.19 -8.89
C TRP A 53 18.99 -7.06 -9.58
N LEU A 54 18.56 -8.01 -10.43
CA LEU A 54 19.48 -8.86 -11.21
C LEU A 54 20.36 -8.05 -12.17
N LEU A 55 19.81 -7.05 -12.86
CA LEU A 55 20.55 -6.16 -13.76
C LEU A 55 21.49 -5.21 -13.02
N GLY A 56 21.16 -4.83 -11.78
CA GLY A 56 22.04 -4.03 -10.92
C GLY A 56 23.28 -4.80 -10.46
N ARG A 57 23.16 -6.12 -10.22
CA ARG A 57 24.30 -6.97 -9.84
C ARG A 57 25.12 -7.44 -11.04
N ASP A 58 24.46 -7.82 -12.13
CA ASP A 58 25.11 -8.21 -13.38
C ASP A 58 24.33 -7.66 -14.59
N PRO A 59 24.87 -6.62 -15.27
CA PRO A 59 24.25 -6.02 -16.45
C PRO A 59 24.05 -6.99 -17.63
N LYS A 60 24.76 -8.13 -17.65
CA LYS A 60 24.67 -9.15 -18.71
C LYS A 60 23.90 -10.40 -18.29
N SER A 61 23.21 -10.38 -17.14
CA SER A 61 22.48 -11.53 -16.61
C SER A 61 21.46 -12.11 -17.60
N LYS A 62 21.69 -13.35 -18.06
CA LYS A 62 20.75 -14.10 -18.90
C LYS A 62 19.42 -14.37 -18.20
N ARG A 63 19.46 -14.54 -16.87
CA ARG A 63 18.27 -14.76 -16.03
C ARG A 63 17.35 -13.53 -16.04
N ALA A 64 17.93 -12.33 -15.94
CA ALA A 64 17.15 -11.09 -16.03
C ALA A 64 16.45 -10.95 -17.40
N ARG A 65 17.15 -11.25 -18.50
CA ARG A 65 16.59 -11.22 -19.86
C ARG A 65 15.44 -12.23 -20.02
N TYR A 66 15.60 -13.44 -19.49
CA TYR A 66 14.54 -14.46 -19.49
C TYR A 66 13.30 -13.98 -18.72
N ILE A 67 13.48 -13.40 -17.53
CA ILE A 67 12.37 -12.90 -16.71
C ILE A 67 11.65 -11.74 -17.41
N ILE A 68 12.39 -10.80 -18.02
CA ILE A 68 11.79 -9.69 -18.79
C ILE A 68 10.98 -10.23 -19.98
N LYS A 69 11.54 -11.21 -20.71
CA LYS A 69 10.86 -11.86 -21.83
C LYS A 69 9.56 -12.54 -21.39
N ARG A 70 9.58 -13.23 -20.25
CA ARG A 70 8.41 -13.91 -19.67
C ARG A 70 7.37 -12.95 -19.10
N LEU A 71 7.79 -11.85 -18.47
CA LEU A 71 6.88 -10.90 -17.82
C LEU A 71 6.18 -9.97 -18.83
N ARG A 72 6.89 -9.54 -19.87
CA ARG A 72 6.34 -8.65 -20.91
C ARG A 72 5.82 -9.37 -22.15
N GLY A 73 6.08 -10.67 -22.30
CA GLY A 73 5.69 -11.44 -23.47
C GLY A 73 6.43 -11.04 -24.75
N CYS A 74 7.63 -10.44 -24.64
CA CYS A 74 8.41 -10.00 -25.80
C CYS A 74 8.72 -11.18 -26.74
N ARG A 75 8.32 -11.08 -28.00
CA ARG A 75 8.57 -12.12 -29.02
C ARG A 75 9.99 -12.05 -29.56
N HIS A 76 10.54 -10.85 -29.72
CA HIS A 76 11.89 -10.63 -30.27
C HIS A 76 12.91 -10.28 -29.18
N ASP A 77 14.15 -10.75 -29.36
CA ASP A 77 15.23 -10.48 -28.42
C ASP A 77 15.67 -9.00 -28.45
N ASP A 78 15.40 -8.26 -29.53
CA ASP A 78 15.68 -6.83 -29.64
C ASP A 78 14.80 -5.97 -28.71
N GLU A 79 13.54 -6.36 -28.49
CA GLU A 79 12.65 -5.71 -27.53
C GLU A 79 13.18 -5.89 -26.09
N VAL A 80 13.65 -7.09 -25.78
CA VAL A 80 14.25 -7.42 -24.48
C VAL A 80 15.53 -6.61 -24.27
N GLN A 81 16.37 -6.46 -25.29
CA GLN A 81 17.57 -5.64 -25.20
C GLN A 81 17.25 -4.16 -24.98
N THR A 82 16.21 -3.64 -25.63
CA THR A 82 15.77 -2.25 -25.48
C THR A 82 15.31 -1.99 -24.05
N GLU A 83 14.51 -2.88 -23.48
CA GLU A 83 14.07 -2.81 -22.08
C GLU A 83 15.24 -2.92 -21.09
N VAL A 84 16.19 -3.82 -21.32
CA VAL A 84 17.39 -3.92 -20.48
C VAL A 84 18.20 -2.64 -20.54
N ARG A 85 18.35 -2.02 -21.72
CA ARG A 85 19.03 -0.72 -21.87
C ARG A 85 18.29 0.39 -21.11
N LEU A 86 16.96 0.42 -21.16
CA LEU A 86 16.13 1.37 -20.41
C LEU A 86 16.31 1.21 -18.90
N PHE A 87 16.34 -0.04 -18.39
CA PHE A 87 16.59 -0.27 -16.97
C PHE A 87 18.00 0.15 -16.56
N LEU A 88 19.02 -0.14 -17.39
CA LEU A 88 20.40 0.25 -17.11
C LEU A 88 20.61 1.76 -17.22
N SER A 89 19.95 2.44 -18.15
CA SER A 89 20.04 3.91 -18.27
C SER A 89 19.31 4.60 -17.12
N ALA A 90 18.14 4.09 -16.70
CA ALA A 90 17.44 4.57 -15.51
C ALA A 90 18.27 4.35 -14.23
N ALA A 91 18.88 3.17 -14.08
CA ALA A 91 19.77 2.88 -12.97
C ALA A 91 20.98 3.82 -12.97
N LYS A 92 21.62 4.04 -14.12
CA LYS A 92 22.74 4.97 -14.24
C LYS A 92 22.36 6.43 -14.00
N ALA A 93 21.18 6.87 -14.43
CA ALA A 93 20.69 8.22 -14.19
C ALA A 93 20.45 8.46 -12.68
N GLN A 94 19.91 7.45 -12.00
CA GLN A 94 19.72 7.46 -10.57
C GLN A 94 21.08 7.45 -9.84
N ASP A 95 22.00 6.57 -10.27
CA ASP A 95 23.35 6.45 -9.72
C ASP A 95 24.22 7.68 -10.00
N SER A 96 24.04 8.38 -11.13
CA SER A 96 24.74 9.64 -11.41
C SER A 96 24.25 10.82 -10.55
N ASN A 97 23.01 10.78 -10.10
CA ASN A 97 22.50 11.68 -9.05
C ASN A 97 23.01 11.25 -7.66
N ASP A 98 23.20 9.94 -7.45
CA ASP A 98 23.68 9.33 -6.20
C ASP A 98 25.21 9.18 -6.10
N LYS A 99 26.01 9.62 -7.08
CA LYS A 99 27.49 9.53 -7.04
C LYS A 99 28.15 10.37 -5.94
N THR A 100 27.34 11.12 -5.18
CA THR A 100 27.74 11.78 -3.92
C THR A 100 27.52 10.89 -2.69
N SER A 101 26.80 9.78 -2.81
CA SER A 101 26.43 8.85 -1.72
C SER A 101 27.07 7.49 -1.92
N GLY A 102 28.37 7.41 -1.61
CA GLY A 102 29.05 6.13 -1.49
C GLY A 102 28.59 5.39 -0.24
N SER A 103 27.80 4.33 -0.39
CA SER A 103 27.53 3.33 0.67
C SER A 103 27.30 3.90 2.07
N SER A 104 26.34 4.81 2.24
CA SER A 104 26.21 5.51 3.51
C SER A 104 24.86 5.28 4.16
N GLY A 105 24.92 4.86 5.43
CA GLY A 105 23.77 4.62 6.28
C GLY A 105 22.93 5.86 6.51
N LEU A 106 21.79 5.66 7.19
CA LEU A 106 20.73 6.62 7.53
C LEU A 106 21.20 8.06 7.80
N ARG A 107 22.41 8.24 8.35
CA ARG A 107 23.04 9.52 8.66
C ARG A 107 23.34 10.40 7.45
N GLU A 108 23.72 9.85 6.30
CA GLU A 108 24.04 10.65 5.11
C GLU A 108 22.76 11.11 4.38
N MET A 109 21.67 10.33 4.48
CA MET A 109 20.36 10.73 3.98
C MET A 109 19.82 11.99 4.70
N PHE A 110 20.23 12.24 5.94
CA PHE A 110 19.92 13.47 6.68
C PHE A 110 20.86 14.65 6.35
N GLN A 111 22.03 14.38 5.75
CA GLN A 111 23.00 15.40 5.37
C GLN A 111 22.71 15.99 3.98
N ASP A 112 22.26 15.17 3.03
CA ASP A 112 21.84 15.66 1.73
C ASP A 112 20.53 16.45 1.83
N LYS A 113 20.55 17.70 1.38
CA LYS A 113 19.41 18.63 1.42
C LYS A 113 18.23 18.14 0.57
N SER A 114 18.49 17.47 -0.55
CA SER A 114 17.46 16.94 -1.45
C SER A 114 16.76 15.73 -0.82
N LEU A 115 17.55 14.77 -0.34
CA LEU A 115 17.04 13.57 0.33
C LEU A 115 16.34 13.92 1.64
N ARG A 116 16.85 14.89 2.41
CA ARG A 116 16.21 15.36 3.64
C ARG A 116 14.83 15.94 3.39
N PHE A 117 14.63 16.73 2.34
CA PHE A 117 13.30 17.25 2.00
C PHE A 117 12.33 16.12 1.64
N LEU A 118 12.81 15.15 0.85
CA LEU A 118 12.02 13.97 0.49
C LEU A 118 11.64 13.13 1.73
N LEU A 119 12.59 12.90 2.63
CA LEU A 119 12.38 12.19 3.88
C LEU A 119 11.39 12.91 4.79
N ILE A 120 11.58 14.22 5.02
CA ILE A 120 10.67 15.02 5.86
C ILE A 120 9.26 15.01 5.27
N SER A 121 9.13 15.18 3.95
CA SER A 121 7.83 15.12 3.28
C SER A 121 7.17 13.75 3.46
N SER A 122 7.93 12.65 3.31
CA SER A 122 7.42 11.30 3.51
C SER A 122 6.96 11.06 4.96
N LEU A 123 7.72 11.58 5.93
CA LEU A 123 7.40 11.47 7.35
C LEU A 123 6.13 12.25 7.70
N ILE A 124 6.02 13.49 7.23
CA ILE A 124 4.82 14.33 7.42
C ILE A 124 3.60 13.66 6.79
N LEU A 125 3.73 13.11 5.58
CA LEU A 125 2.65 12.39 4.92
C LEU A 125 2.22 11.15 5.72
N GLN A 126 3.17 10.37 6.23
CA GLN A 126 2.87 9.18 7.02
C GLN A 126 2.23 9.53 8.37
N MET A 127 2.72 10.59 9.01
CA MET A 127 2.12 11.12 10.25
C MET A 127 0.70 11.62 9.98
N ALA A 128 0.48 12.40 8.92
CA ALA A 128 -0.85 12.87 8.54
C ALA A 128 -1.82 11.71 8.28
N GLN A 129 -1.35 10.64 7.65
CA GLN A 129 -2.16 9.44 7.41
C GLN A 129 -2.61 8.75 8.72
N GLN A 130 -1.71 8.61 9.70
CA GLN A 130 -2.02 7.99 11.00
C GLN A 130 -2.85 8.91 11.91
N LEU A 131 -2.49 10.20 11.97
CA LEU A 131 -3.12 11.21 12.83
C LEU A 131 -4.50 11.65 12.35
N CYS A 132 -4.89 11.29 11.13
CA CYS A 132 -6.26 11.52 10.65
C CYS A 132 -7.32 10.70 11.40
N GLY A 133 -6.91 9.77 12.28
CA GLY A 133 -7.82 9.06 13.16
C GLY A 133 -8.51 7.86 12.50
N ILE A 134 -8.06 7.44 11.31
CA ILE A 134 -8.64 6.30 10.60
C ILE A 134 -8.63 5.01 11.44
N ASN A 135 -7.57 4.78 12.22
CA ASN A 135 -7.49 3.63 13.13
C ASN A 135 -8.56 3.71 14.24
N ALA A 136 -8.80 4.90 14.79
CA ALA A 136 -9.84 5.08 15.80
C ALA A 136 -11.23 4.81 15.20
N VAL A 137 -11.48 5.26 13.97
CA VAL A 137 -12.73 4.95 13.24
C VAL A 137 -12.89 3.44 13.04
N PHE A 138 -11.85 2.71 12.64
CA PHE A 138 -11.93 1.25 12.50
C PHE A 138 -12.17 0.54 13.84
N PHE A 139 -11.45 0.90 14.91
CA PHE A 139 -11.58 0.24 16.22
C PHE A 139 -12.90 0.53 16.92
N TYR A 140 -13.37 1.78 16.84
CA TYR A 140 -14.62 2.21 17.49
C TYR A 140 -15.83 2.16 16.56
N SER A 141 -15.68 1.64 15.34
CA SER A 141 -16.80 1.50 14.39
C SER A 141 -17.97 0.73 15.01
N THR A 142 -17.72 -0.35 15.72
CA THR A 142 -18.78 -1.12 16.42
C THR A 142 -19.50 -0.27 17.45
N SER A 143 -18.78 0.53 18.23
CA SER A 143 -19.35 1.43 19.24
C SER A 143 -20.13 2.60 18.64
N PHE A 144 -19.73 3.10 17.47
CA PHE A 144 -20.50 4.14 16.76
C PHE A 144 -21.83 3.64 16.21
N PHE A 145 -21.91 2.35 15.87
CA PHE A 145 -23.14 1.73 15.37
C PHE A 145 -23.97 1.05 16.46
N ASP A 146 -23.50 1.05 17.71
CA ASP A 146 -24.19 0.48 18.85
C ASP A 146 -25.46 1.30 19.15
N GLY A 147 -26.64 0.68 19.03
CA GLY A 147 -27.95 1.34 19.16
C GLY A 147 -28.57 1.86 17.85
N VAL A 148 -27.85 1.87 16.73
CA VAL A 148 -28.38 2.19 15.39
C VAL A 148 -28.66 0.91 14.57
N ILE A 149 -27.83 -0.12 14.75
CA ILE A 149 -27.94 -1.41 14.07
C ILE A 149 -28.01 -2.52 15.12
N ASP A 150 -28.98 -3.44 15.01
CA ASP A 150 -29.21 -4.54 15.97
C ASP A 150 -27.98 -5.47 16.17
N ASN A 151 -27.05 -5.49 15.21
CA ASN A 151 -25.88 -6.35 15.24
C ASN A 151 -24.58 -5.56 14.93
N PRO A 152 -23.74 -5.28 15.93
CA PRO A 152 -22.50 -4.50 15.77
C PRO A 152 -21.53 -5.06 14.73
N LEU A 153 -21.53 -6.39 14.51
CA LEU A 153 -20.68 -7.07 13.52
C LEU A 153 -21.06 -6.69 12.07
N VAL A 154 -22.33 -6.39 11.82
CA VAL A 154 -22.80 -5.92 10.51
C VAL A 154 -22.27 -4.52 10.24
N GLY A 155 -22.23 -3.65 11.26
CA GLY A 155 -21.65 -2.31 11.16
C GLY A 155 -20.18 -2.31 10.75
N THR A 156 -19.36 -3.15 11.38
CA THR A 156 -17.92 -3.28 11.03
C THR A 156 -17.73 -3.78 9.60
N THR A 157 -18.53 -4.77 9.18
CA THR A 157 -18.45 -5.33 7.82
C THR A 157 -18.82 -4.29 6.77
N ILE A 158 -19.82 -3.44 7.04
CA ILE A 158 -20.20 -2.33 6.15
C ILE A 158 -19.05 -1.33 6.02
N VAL A 159 -18.40 -0.95 7.13
CA VAL A 159 -17.22 -0.05 7.08
C VAL A 159 -16.08 -0.66 6.29
N GLY A 160 -15.79 -1.95 6.48
CA GLY A 160 -14.81 -2.68 5.68
C GLY A 160 -15.15 -2.68 4.18
N ALA A 161 -16.41 -2.92 3.83
CA ALA A 161 -16.89 -2.91 2.44
C ALA A 161 -16.78 -1.50 1.80
N VAL A 162 -17.19 -0.45 2.52
CA VAL A 162 -17.05 0.94 2.05
C VAL A 162 -15.57 1.28 1.85
N ASN A 163 -14.67 0.84 2.72
CA ASN A 163 -13.23 1.07 2.57
C ASN A 163 -12.67 0.41 1.29
N VAL A 164 -13.12 -0.80 0.95
CA VAL A 164 -12.72 -1.49 -0.29
C VAL A 164 -13.21 -0.73 -1.52
N VAL A 165 -14.48 -0.34 -1.53
CA VAL A 165 -15.07 0.42 -2.65
C VAL A 165 -14.37 1.78 -2.79
N ALA A 166 -14.18 2.50 -1.70
CA ALA A 166 -13.48 3.79 -1.69
C ALA A 166 -12.03 3.65 -2.17
N THR A 167 -11.32 2.60 -1.74
CA THR A 167 -9.96 2.32 -2.21
C THR A 167 -9.95 2.00 -3.70
N TYR A 168 -10.90 1.21 -4.19
CA TYR A 168 -11.02 0.90 -5.62
C TYR A 168 -11.26 2.15 -6.46
N ILE A 169 -12.17 3.03 -6.04
CA ILE A 169 -12.41 4.32 -6.67
C ILE A 169 -11.13 5.18 -6.63
N ALA A 170 -10.45 5.24 -5.49
CA ALA A 170 -9.21 5.99 -5.35
C ALA A 170 -8.12 5.49 -6.30
N LEU A 171 -8.03 4.18 -6.57
CA LEU A 171 -7.10 3.62 -7.55
C LEU A 171 -7.40 4.12 -8.97
N LEU A 172 -8.67 4.13 -9.39
CA LEU A 172 -9.07 4.61 -10.71
C LEU A 172 -8.83 6.13 -10.87
N LEU A 173 -9.10 6.90 -9.80
CA LEU A 173 -8.90 8.35 -9.81
C LEU A 173 -7.42 8.75 -9.69
N MET A 174 -6.59 7.90 -9.06
CA MET A 174 -5.17 8.20 -8.85
C MET A 174 -4.41 8.37 -10.16
N ASP A 175 -4.74 7.55 -11.17
CA ASP A 175 -4.10 7.63 -12.48
C ASP A 175 -4.62 8.81 -13.32
N SER A 176 -5.85 9.28 -13.07
CA SER A 176 -6.49 10.36 -13.84
C SER A 176 -6.30 11.77 -13.26
N CYS A 177 -6.45 11.94 -11.94
CA CYS A 177 -6.52 13.25 -11.28
C CYS A 177 -5.19 13.72 -10.65
N GLY A 178 -4.18 12.85 -10.63
CA GLY A 178 -2.88 13.13 -10.03
C GLY A 178 -2.88 13.04 -8.49
N ARG A 179 -1.73 12.64 -7.94
CA ARG A 179 -1.58 12.27 -6.52
C ARG A 179 -1.79 13.43 -5.54
N ARG A 180 -1.33 14.65 -5.88
CA ARG A 180 -1.41 15.82 -4.98
C ARG A 180 -2.84 16.29 -4.80
N THR A 181 -3.62 16.31 -5.87
CA THR A 181 -5.04 16.70 -5.86
C THR A 181 -5.85 15.73 -5.01
N LEU A 182 -5.60 14.42 -5.18
CA LEU A 182 -6.28 13.37 -4.43
C LEU A 182 -6.06 13.51 -2.92
N ILE A 183 -4.82 13.79 -2.49
CA ILE A 183 -4.49 13.99 -1.07
C ILE A 183 -5.22 15.21 -0.51
N LEU A 184 -5.20 16.35 -1.22
CA LEU A 184 -5.86 17.57 -0.75
C LEU A 184 -7.37 17.41 -0.63
N TRP A 185 -8.03 16.80 -1.61
CA TRP A 185 -9.45 16.49 -1.56
C TRP A 185 -9.80 15.53 -0.42
N SER A 186 -9.02 14.46 -0.25
CA SER A 186 -9.24 13.51 0.84
C SER A 186 -9.09 14.18 2.22
N SER A 187 -8.10 15.04 2.39
CA SER A 187 -7.87 15.77 3.65
C SER A 187 -9.04 16.71 3.97
N GLY A 188 -9.54 17.44 2.97
CA GLY A 188 -10.74 18.28 3.11
C GLY A 188 -11.98 17.47 3.49
N GLY A 189 -12.21 16.32 2.84
CA GLY A 189 -13.32 15.42 3.17
C GLY A 189 -13.22 14.87 4.60
N MET A 190 -12.02 14.43 5.01
CA MET A 190 -11.81 13.88 6.36
C MET A 190 -12.03 14.94 7.45
N LEU A 191 -11.60 16.19 7.23
CA LEU A 191 -11.90 17.30 8.15
C LEU A 191 -13.41 17.51 8.31
N LEU A 192 -14.15 17.55 7.19
CA LEU A 192 -15.60 17.72 7.20
C LEU A 192 -16.30 16.58 7.95
N SER A 193 -15.92 15.33 7.67
CA SER A 193 -16.47 14.15 8.33
C SER A 193 -16.18 14.15 9.84
N CYS A 194 -14.99 14.55 10.25
CA CYS A 194 -14.62 14.62 11.66
C CYS A 194 -15.44 15.67 12.43
N VAL A 195 -15.68 16.83 11.81
CA VAL A 195 -16.58 17.86 12.37
C VAL A 195 -18.01 17.32 12.48
N ALA A 196 -18.51 16.61 11.45
CA ALA A 196 -19.84 16.03 11.49
C ALA A 196 -20.01 15.00 12.61
N ILE A 197 -19.04 14.09 12.80
CA ILE A 197 -19.06 13.10 13.90
C ILE A 197 -19.03 13.80 15.26
N THR A 198 -18.20 14.84 15.41
CA THR A 198 -18.10 15.61 16.67
C THR A 198 -19.41 16.30 17.03
N LEU A 199 -20.08 16.91 16.03
CA LEU A 199 -21.38 17.56 16.23
C LEU A 199 -22.48 16.54 16.57
N SER A 200 -22.47 15.38 15.91
CA SER A 200 -23.40 14.28 16.22
C SER A 200 -23.21 13.75 17.64
N LEU A 201 -21.96 13.57 18.10
CA LEU A 201 -21.66 13.12 19.47
C LEU A 201 -22.00 14.16 20.55
N MET A 202 -21.98 15.45 20.22
CA MET A 202 -22.39 16.53 21.13
C MET A 202 -23.92 16.65 21.28
N GLY A 203 -24.70 15.78 20.64
CA GLY A 203 -26.16 15.74 20.80
C GLY A 203 -26.88 16.90 20.10
N TYR A 204 -26.25 17.52 19.09
CA TYR A 204 -26.92 18.50 18.23
C TYR A 204 -27.87 17.85 17.21
N PHE A 205 -27.90 16.52 17.14
CA PHE A 205 -28.86 15.68 16.41
C PHE A 205 -29.12 14.38 17.16
#